data_AF-A0A954TU47-F1
#
_entry.id   AF-A0A954TU47-F1
#
_cell.length_a   1.000
_cell.length_b   1.000
_cell.length_c   1.000
_cell.angle_alpha   90.00
_cell.angle_beta   90.00
_cell.angle_gamma   90.00
#
_symmetry.space_group_name_H-M   'P 1'
#
loop_
_entity.id
_entity.type
_entity.pdbx_description
1 polymer ?
#
loop_
_entity_poly.entity_id
_entity_poly.type
_entity_poly.pdbx_seq_one_letter_code
_entity_poly.pdbx_strand_id
1 'polypeptide(L)'
;LPELFHEKLLRADIYRHTDAGWSESRWGTAENPIAGKKQMWQSMVMATAARGSDRAAQLKPDVPLPGGRYLVKIYIDREDKTKQDRDYELGESDFYGQVEFHGEWKVGYQPPKIVHAPARD
;
A
#
# COMPACT_ATOMS: atom_id res chain seq x y z
N LEU A 1 -1.07 -13.23 -6.62
CA LEU A 1 -0.12 -12.45 -7.48
C LEU A 1 0.59 -13.40 -8.42
N PRO A 2 0.85 -13.03 -9.68
CA PRO A 2 1.56 -13.89 -10.63
C PRO A 2 2.96 -14.28 -10.14
N GLU A 3 3.36 -15.54 -10.36
CA GLU A 3 4.68 -16.06 -9.99
C GLU A 3 5.81 -15.33 -10.72
N LEU A 4 5.56 -14.81 -11.93
CA LEU A 4 6.55 -14.06 -12.73
C LEU A 4 7.09 -12.82 -12.02
N PHE A 5 6.39 -12.30 -11.01
CA PHE A 5 6.84 -11.17 -10.20
C PHE A 5 7.64 -11.60 -8.96
N HIS A 6 8.08 -12.85 -8.86
CA HIS A 6 8.88 -13.32 -7.73
C HIS A 6 10.08 -12.40 -7.48
N GLU A 7 10.27 -12.01 -6.22
CA GLU A 7 11.37 -11.12 -5.76
C GLU A 7 11.31 -9.67 -6.27
N LYS A 8 10.33 -9.32 -7.11
CA LYS A 8 10.06 -7.93 -7.49
C LYS A 8 9.47 -7.17 -6.31
N LEU A 9 9.84 -5.90 -6.19
CA LEU A 9 9.29 -5.02 -5.17
C LEU A 9 7.84 -4.71 -5.51
N LEU A 10 6.95 -4.91 -4.54
CA LEU A 10 5.57 -4.45 -4.60
C LEU A 10 5.39 -3.33 -3.58
N ARG A 11 4.85 -2.20 -4.04
CA ARG A 11 4.38 -1.09 -3.21
C ARG A 11 2.85 -1.04 -3.21
N ALA A 12 2.26 -1.00 -2.03
CA ALA A 12 0.84 -0.82 -1.82
C ALA A 12 0.60 0.54 -1.17
N ASP A 13 0.11 1.51 -1.95
CA ASP A 13 -0.28 2.83 -1.42
C ASP A 13 -1.77 2.85 -1.09
N ILE A 14 -2.10 3.29 0.11
CA ILE A 14 -3.44 3.22 0.68
C ILE A 14 -4.04 4.61 0.76
N TYR A 15 -5.22 4.80 0.19
CA TYR A 15 -5.95 6.07 0.16
C TYR A 15 -7.28 5.91 0.89
N ARG A 16 -7.67 6.88 1.71
CA ARG A 16 -8.89 6.80 2.51
C ARG A 16 -10.05 7.47 1.78
N HIS A 17 -11.24 6.87 1.87
CA HIS A 17 -12.47 7.56 1.49
C HIS A 17 -12.90 8.53 2.60
N THR A 18 -13.15 9.78 2.24
CA THR A 18 -13.67 10.84 3.12
C THR A 18 -15.00 11.35 2.57
N ASP A 19 -15.60 12.35 3.22
CA ASP A 19 -16.81 13.00 2.71
C ASP A 19 -16.55 13.75 1.39
N ALA A 20 -15.30 14.11 1.11
CA ALA A 20 -14.87 14.72 -0.15
C ALA A 20 -14.47 13.68 -1.23
N GLY A 21 -14.64 12.39 -0.96
CA GLY A 21 -14.21 11.30 -1.85
C GLY A 21 -12.87 10.69 -1.46
N TRP A 22 -12.14 10.11 -2.42
CA TRP A 22 -10.82 9.52 -2.14
C TRP A 22 -9.80 10.61 -1.80
N SER A 23 -9.01 10.39 -0.74
CA SER A 23 -7.94 11.29 -0.34
C SER A 23 -6.91 11.47 -1.46
N GLU A 24 -6.43 12.70 -1.66
CA GLU A 24 -5.38 12.99 -2.65
C GLU A 24 -4.00 12.43 -2.25
N SER A 25 -3.69 12.46 -0.95
CA SER A 25 -2.44 11.91 -0.41
C SER A 25 -2.65 10.52 0.20
N ARG A 26 -1.62 9.67 0.12
CA ARG A 26 -1.62 8.36 0.77
C ARG A 26 -1.79 8.47 2.28
N TRP A 27 -2.61 7.60 2.84
CA TRP A 27 -2.83 7.41 4.28
C TRP A 27 -1.91 6.36 4.89
N GLY A 28 -1.53 5.39 4.09
CA GLY A 28 -0.54 4.39 4.46
C GLY A 28 0.22 3.92 3.23
N THR A 29 1.37 3.31 3.47
CA THR A 29 2.12 2.62 2.42
C THR A 29 2.76 1.38 3.00
N ALA A 30 3.07 0.43 2.13
CA ALA A 30 3.74 -0.80 2.48
C ALA A 30 4.53 -1.31 1.29
N GLU A 31 5.74 -1.76 1.55
CA GLU A 31 6.66 -2.27 0.53
C GLU A 31 7.26 -3.60 1.01
N ASN A 32 7.37 -4.57 0.11
CA ASN A 32 8.11 -5.81 0.34
C ASN A 32 8.28 -6.56 -0.99
N PRO A 33 9.30 -7.42 -1.16
CA PRO A 33 9.37 -8.33 -2.29
C PRO A 33 8.22 -9.34 -2.31
N ILE A 34 7.79 -9.75 -3.51
CA ILE A 34 6.73 -10.73 -3.69
C ILE A 34 7.27 -12.16 -3.47
N ALA A 35 6.57 -12.93 -2.64
CA ALA A 35 6.78 -14.36 -2.47
C ALA A 35 6.08 -15.15 -3.59
N GLY A 36 6.66 -15.13 -4.79
CA GLY A 36 6.07 -15.67 -6.03
C GLY A 36 5.62 -17.13 -5.93
N LYS A 37 6.45 -18.02 -5.36
CA LYS A 37 6.11 -19.45 -5.14
C LYS A 37 4.87 -19.66 -4.27
N LYS A 38 4.55 -18.70 -3.39
CA LYS A 38 3.34 -18.72 -2.54
C LYS A 38 2.21 -17.86 -3.13
N GLN A 39 2.44 -17.22 -4.28
CA GLN A 39 1.55 -16.26 -4.93
C GLN A 39 1.08 -15.14 -4.00
N MET A 40 1.92 -14.80 -3.03
CA MET A 40 1.57 -13.99 -1.87
C MET A 40 2.50 -12.79 -1.74
N TRP A 41 1.96 -11.73 -1.15
CA TRP A 41 2.72 -10.60 -0.63
C TRP A 41 2.18 -10.29 0.77
N GLN A 42 3.08 -9.95 1.67
CA GLN A 42 2.76 -9.58 3.04
C GLN A 42 3.73 -8.50 3.49
N SER A 43 3.23 -7.44 4.12
CA SER A 43 4.07 -6.38 4.67
C SER A 43 3.36 -5.70 5.85
N MET A 44 4.11 -4.88 6.57
CA MET A 44 3.57 -3.98 7.59
C MET A 44 3.15 -2.68 6.94
N VAL A 45 1.94 -2.22 7.23
CA VAL A 45 1.46 -0.92 6.76
C VAL A 45 2.03 0.17 7.66
N MET A 46 2.75 1.11 7.04
CA MET A 46 3.23 2.32 7.68
C MET A 46 2.21 3.43 7.44
N ALA A 47 1.64 4.00 8.51
CA ALA A 47 0.83 5.21 8.41
C ALA A 47 1.72 6.37 7.94
N THR A 48 1.26 7.13 6.96
CA THR A 48 2.03 8.23 6.37
C THR A 48 1.17 9.47 6.22
N ALA A 49 1.78 10.65 6.27
CA ALA A 49 1.14 11.92 5.97
C ALA A 49 2.10 12.86 5.25
N ALA A 50 1.56 13.80 4.48
CA ALA A 50 2.36 14.83 3.84
C ALA A 50 3.08 15.67 4.91
N ARG A 51 4.38 15.91 4.72
CA ARG A 51 5.19 16.69 5.66
C ARG A 51 4.56 18.08 5.87
N GLY A 52 4.42 18.49 7.13
CA GLY A 52 3.85 19.80 7.49
C GLY A 52 2.33 19.90 7.42
N SER A 53 1.62 18.83 7.03
CA SER A 53 0.15 18.81 7.09
C SER A 53 -0.37 18.67 8.52
N ASP A 54 -1.59 19.14 8.78
CA ASP A 54 -2.28 18.92 10.06
C ASP A 54 -2.34 17.44 10.43
N ARG A 55 -2.52 16.57 9.42
CA ARG A 55 -2.53 15.11 9.60
C ARG A 55 -1.17 14.58 10.06
N ALA A 56 -0.06 15.16 9.61
CA ALA A 56 1.26 14.78 10.09
C ALA A 56 1.46 15.14 11.57
N ALA A 57 0.91 16.27 12.03
CA ALA A 57 0.94 16.64 13.46
C ALA A 57 0.10 15.71 14.35
N GLN A 58 -0.90 15.03 13.77
CA GLN A 58 -1.78 14.09 14.47
C GLN A 58 -1.29 12.64 14.42
N LEU A 59 -0.29 12.33 13.59
CA LEU A 59 0.19 10.97 13.40
C LEU A 59 1.08 10.55 14.58
N LYS A 60 0.59 9.61 15.38
CA LYS A 60 1.27 9.08 16.57
C LYS A 60 1.39 7.55 16.49
N PRO A 61 2.46 6.94 17.01
CA PRO A 61 2.68 5.48 16.90
C PRO A 61 1.56 4.61 17.50
N ASP A 62 0.87 5.12 18.52
CA ASP A 62 -0.21 4.45 19.26
C ASP A 62 -1.61 4.72 18.69
N VAL A 63 -1.71 5.63 17.70
CA VAL A 63 -2.98 5.98 17.07
C VAL A 63 -3.13 5.20 15.76
N PRO A 64 -4.10 4.27 15.66
CA PRO A 64 -4.31 3.54 14.43
C PRO A 64 -4.92 4.44 13.35
N LEU A 65 -4.84 3.99 12.10
CA LEU A 65 -5.62 4.61 11.02
C LEU A 65 -7.13 4.55 11.38
N PRO A 66 -7.95 5.54 10.99
CA PRO A 66 -9.37 5.51 11.30
C PRO A 66 -10.11 4.36 10.60
N GLY A 67 -11.18 3.85 11.20
CA GLY A 67 -12.07 2.93 10.48
C GLY A 67 -12.63 3.54 9.18
N GLY A 68 -12.88 2.71 8.17
CA GLY A 68 -13.62 3.13 6.97
C GLY A 68 -13.24 2.43 5.66
N ARG A 69 -13.68 3.02 4.54
CA ARG A 69 -13.34 2.55 3.19
C ARG A 69 -11.97 3.07 2.76
N TYR A 70 -11.21 2.20 2.11
CA TYR A 70 -9.88 2.45 1.62
C TYR A 70 -9.71 1.90 0.21
N LEU A 71 -8.90 2.59 -0.59
CA LEU A 71 -8.44 2.17 -1.90
C LEU A 71 -6.94 1.87 -1.81
N VAL A 72 -6.55 0.65 -2.15
CA VAL A 72 -5.13 0.30 -2.34
C VAL A 72 -4.80 0.45 -3.82
N LYS A 73 -3.77 1.22 -4.13
CA LYS A 73 -3.09 1.22 -5.43
C LYS A 73 -1.84 0.35 -5.31
N ILE A 74 -1.73 -0.62 -6.21
CA ILE A 74 -0.66 -1.61 -6.22
C ILE A 74 0.29 -1.27 -7.36
N TYR A 75 1.57 -1.14 -7.04
CA TYR A 75 2.67 -0.91 -7.98
C TYR A 75 3.66 -2.06 -7.87
N ILE A 76 4.21 -2.49 -9.00
CA ILE A 76 5.24 -3.53 -9.05
C ILE A 76 6.41 -2.96 -9.84
N ASP A 77 7.58 -2.89 -9.22
CA ASP A 77 8.82 -2.53 -9.89
C ASP A 77 9.31 -3.71 -10.74
N ARG A 78 8.81 -3.79 -11.98
CA ARG A 78 9.09 -4.92 -12.88
C ARG A 78 10.54 -4.93 -13.36
N GLU A 79 11.16 -3.75 -13.42
CA GLU A 79 12.47 -3.51 -14.02
C GLU A 79 13.57 -3.28 -12.98
N ASP A 80 13.26 -3.42 -11.68
CA ASP A 80 14.19 -3.18 -10.58
C ASP A 80 14.77 -1.75 -10.60
N LYS A 81 13.96 -0.77 -11.01
CA LYS A 81 14.33 0.65 -11.06
C LYS A 81 14.69 1.19 -9.67
N THR A 82 14.00 0.76 -8.61
CA THR A 82 14.29 1.19 -7.23
C THR A 82 15.61 0.63 -6.71
N LYS A 83 16.14 -0.45 -7.31
CA LYS A 83 17.47 -0.98 -6.99
C LYS A 83 18.59 -0.16 -7.65
N GLN A 84 18.28 0.46 -8.78
CA GLN A 84 19.22 1.25 -9.58
C GLN A 84 19.23 2.72 -9.12
N ASP A 85 18.06 3.24 -8.77
CA ASP A 85 17.85 4.58 -8.27
C ASP A 85 16.95 4.54 -7.04
N ARG A 86 17.53 4.86 -5.89
CA ARG A 86 16.82 4.88 -4.60
C ARG A 86 15.72 5.93 -4.56
N ASP A 87 15.86 7.01 -5.32
CA ASP A 87 14.93 8.12 -5.31
C ASP A 87 13.86 7.98 -6.42
N TYR A 88 13.87 6.86 -7.16
CA TYR A 88 12.83 6.53 -8.15
C TYR A 88 11.46 6.34 -7.49
N GLU A 89 10.47 7.10 -7.98
CA GLU A 89 9.09 6.99 -7.54
C GLU A 89 8.28 6.10 -8.50
N LEU A 90 7.67 5.03 -7.95
CA LEU A 90 6.81 4.15 -8.74
C LEU A 90 5.59 4.92 -9.26
N GLY A 91 5.39 4.86 -10.56
CA GLY A 91 4.40 5.66 -11.28
C GLY A 91 3.44 4.82 -12.11
N GLU A 92 2.84 5.45 -13.13
CA GLU A 92 1.85 4.81 -14.01
C GLU A 92 2.41 3.57 -14.74
N SER A 93 3.68 3.58 -15.15
CA SER A 93 4.34 2.44 -15.78
C SER A 93 4.40 1.21 -14.86
N ASP A 94 4.47 1.44 -13.54
CA ASP A 94 4.62 0.40 -12.53
C ASP A 94 3.26 -0.02 -11.95
N PHE A 95 2.19 0.70 -12.29
CA PHE A 95 0.84 0.44 -11.79
C PHE A 95 0.33 -0.93 -12.23
N TYR A 96 0.03 -1.78 -11.25
CA TYR A 96 -0.52 -3.11 -11.45
C TYR A 96 -2.04 -3.15 -11.30
N GLY A 97 -2.62 -2.27 -10.48
CA GLY A 97 -4.06 -2.19 -10.33
C GLY A 97 -4.45 -1.62 -8.98
N GLN A 98 -5.75 -1.64 -8.70
CA GLN A 98 -6.30 -1.14 -7.46
C GLN A 98 -7.42 -2.01 -6.92
N VAL A 99 -7.63 -1.95 -5.62
CA VAL A 99 -8.65 -2.72 -4.92
C VAL A 99 -9.20 -1.92 -3.75
N GLU A 100 -10.52 -1.93 -3.58
CA GLU A 100 -11.17 -1.34 -2.43
C GLU A 100 -11.29 -2.34 -1.28
N PHE A 101 -11.14 -1.86 -0.05
CA PHE A 101 -11.38 -2.65 1.14
C PHE A 101 -11.90 -1.78 2.28
N HIS A 102 -12.56 -2.40 3.25
CA HIS A 102 -12.87 -1.76 4.52
C HIS A 102 -11.76 -2.02 5.55
N GLY A 103 -11.16 -0.98 6.11
CA GLY A 103 -10.12 -1.09 7.13
C GLY A 103 -10.68 -0.75 8.50
N GLU A 104 -10.56 -1.67 9.47
CA GLU A 104 -10.97 -1.44 10.87
C GLU A 104 -9.81 -0.94 11.75
N TRP A 105 -8.56 -1.22 11.36
CA TRP A 105 -7.32 -0.76 12.00
C TRP A 105 -7.35 -0.76 13.53
N LYS A 106 -7.20 -1.95 14.12
CA LYS A 106 -7.12 -2.10 15.58
C LYS A 106 -5.68 -1.90 16.05
N VAL A 107 -5.51 -1.39 17.26
CA VAL A 107 -4.21 -1.30 17.92
C VAL A 107 -3.67 -2.70 18.21
N GLY A 108 -2.36 -2.88 18.07
CA GLY A 108 -1.68 -4.14 18.33
C GLY A 108 -1.76 -5.14 17.17
N TYR A 109 -1.12 -6.29 17.34
CA TYR A 109 -1.13 -7.34 16.31
C TYR A 109 -2.55 -7.87 16.10
N GLN A 110 -2.96 -7.91 14.83
CA GLN A 110 -4.17 -8.58 14.37
C GLN A 110 -3.78 -9.59 13.28
N PRO A 111 -4.51 -10.70 13.12
CA PRO A 111 -4.37 -11.55 11.96
C PRO A 111 -4.45 -10.72 10.65
N PRO A 112 -3.61 -11.01 9.65
CA PRO A 112 -3.60 -10.24 8.41
C PRO A 112 -4.97 -10.28 7.72
N LYS A 113 -5.47 -9.11 7.31
CA LYS A 113 -6.60 -9.05 6.38
C LYS A 113 -6.11 -9.43 4.99
N ILE A 114 -6.68 -10.48 4.42
CA ILE A 114 -6.36 -10.90 3.05
C ILE A 114 -7.12 -10.00 2.08
N VAL A 115 -6.38 -9.39 1.16
CA VAL A 115 -6.93 -8.62 0.04
C VAL A 115 -6.41 -9.27 -1.24
N HIS A 116 -7.34 -9.62 -2.14
CA HIS A 116 -6.98 -10.18 -3.43
C HIS A 116 -6.54 -9.05 -4.37
N ALA A 117 -5.35 -9.21 -4.94
CA ALA A 117 -4.92 -8.34 -6.02
C ALA A 117 -5.88 -8.48 -7.21
N PRO A 118 -6.17 -7.40 -7.96
CA PRO A 118 -7.03 -7.48 -9.12
C PRO A 118 -6.47 -8.49 -10.12
N ALA A 119 -7.34 -9.33 -10.68
CA ALA A 119 -6.96 -10.16 -11.81
C ALA A 119 -6.58 -9.23 -12.97
N ARG A 120 -5.45 -9.51 -13.62
CA ARG A 120 -5.15 -9.00 -14.95
C ARG A 120 -5.07 -10.20 -15.87
N ASP A 121 -5.91 -10.18 -16.90
CA ASP A 121 -5.87 -11.11 -18.03
C ASP A 121 -4.52 -11.03 -18.75
#